data_AF-A0A660LXW4-F1
#
_entry.id   AF-A0A660LXW4-F1
#
_cell.length_a   1.000
_cell.length_b   1.000
_cell.length_c   1.000
_cell.angle_alpha   90.00
_cell.angle_beta   90.00
_cell.angle_gamma   90.00
#
_symmetry.space_group_name_H-M   'P 1'
#
loop_
_entity.id
_entity.type
_entity.pdbx_description
1 polymer ?
#
loop_
_entity_poly.entity_id
_entity_poly.type
_entity_poly.pdbx_seq_one_letter_code
_entity_poly.pdbx_strand_id
1 'polypeptide(L)' 'MEALAFTLTYIVPAAFAATGAAIVAASALKAAGRNPEKINDLRTMMVLGISFIDAIAIIGFVAAIVGKVM' A
#
# COMPACT_ATOMS: atom_id res chain seq x y z
N MET A 1 11.01 11.88 -22.70
CA MET A 1 9.70 11.20 -22.65
C MET A 1 9.78 9.93 -21.79
N GLU A 2 10.77 9.06 -22.00
CA GLU A 2 10.91 7.79 -21.26
C GLU A 2 11.13 7.94 -19.74
N ALA A 3 12.02 8.85 -19.31
CA ALA A 3 12.24 9.08 -17.88
C ALA A 3 10.97 9.56 -17.15
N LEU A 4 10.14 10.33 -17.85
CA LEU A 4 8.88 10.86 -17.33
C LEU A 4 7.83 9.75 -17.21
N ALA A 5 7.72 8.89 -18.23
CA ALA A 5 6.85 7.71 -18.20
C ALA A 5 7.26 6.72 -17.10
N PHE A 6 8.55 6.42 -16.96
CA PHE A 6 9.08 5.56 -15.89
C PHE A 6 8.73 6.12 -14.49
N THR A 7 8.96 7.41 -14.29
CA THR A 7 8.70 8.08 -13.02
C THR A 7 7.21 8.07 -12.67
N LEU A 8 6.33 8.28 -13.64
CA LEU A 8 4.88 8.22 -13.43
C LEU A 8 4.40 6.79 -13.11
N THR A 9 4.88 5.78 -13.84
CA THR A 9 4.52 4.37 -13.58
C THR A 9 4.99 3.90 -12.20
N TYR A 10 6.06 4.50 -11.65
CA TYR A 10 6.51 4.23 -10.29
C TYR A 10 5.72 4.99 -9.21
N ILE A 11 5.59 6.31 -9.37
CA ILE A 11 5.03 7.18 -8.32
C ILE A 11 3.52 6.96 -8.15
N VAL A 12 2.79 6.67 -9.23
CA VAL A 12 1.33 6.51 -9.17
C VAL A 12 0.95 5.33 -8.26
N PRO A 13 1.41 4.09 -8.48
CA PRO A 13 1.13 2.97 -7.57
C PRO A 13 1.61 3.23 -6.15
N ALA A 14 2.81 3.80 -5.99
CA ALA A 14 3.37 4.10 -4.68
C ALA A 14 2.52 5.09 -3.87
N ALA A 15 2.01 6.15 -4.52
CA ALA A 15 1.15 7.14 -3.87
C ALA A 15 -0.21 6.55 -3.46
N PHE A 16 -0.82 5.73 -4.34
CA PHE A 16 -2.07 5.04 -4.02
C PHE A 16 -1.89 4.03 -2.90
N ALA A 17 -0.79 3.28 -2.91
CA ALA A 17 -0.48 2.30 -1.86
C ALA A 17 -0.26 2.98 -0.50
N ALA A 18 0.53 4.06 -0.47
CA ALA A 18 0.76 4.83 0.75
C ALA A 18 -0.55 5.40 1.32
N THR A 19 -1.42 5.92 0.46
CA THR A 19 -2.73 6.45 0.87
C THR A 19 -3.64 5.34 1.38
N GLY A 20 -3.71 4.20 0.69
CA GLY A 20 -4.50 3.04 1.11
C GLY A 20 -4.03 2.50 2.46
N ALA A 21 -2.72 2.33 2.64
CA ALA A 21 -2.13 1.86 3.88
C ALA A 21 -2.42 2.83 5.05
N ALA A 22 -2.33 4.15 4.81
CA ALA A 22 -2.67 5.16 5.80
C ALA A 22 -4.15 5.07 6.24
N ILE A 23 -5.07 4.85 5.30
CA ILE A 23 -6.50 4.70 5.60
C ILE A 23 -6.76 3.43 6.43
N VAL A 24 -6.14 2.31 6.05
CA VAL A 24 -6.28 1.03 6.78
C VAL A 24 -5.72 1.16 8.20
N ALA A 25 -4.51 1.72 8.34
CA ALA A 25 -3.88 1.94 9.64
C ALA A 25 -4.70 2.88 10.54
N ALA A 26 -5.18 4.01 10.00
CA ALA A 26 -6.01 4.95 10.74
C ALA A 26 -7.34 4.32 11.19
N SER A 27 -7.94 3.48 10.34
CA SER A 27 -9.18 2.76 10.67
C SER A 27 -8.95 1.72 11.77
N ALA A 28 -7.85 0.98 11.70
CA ALA A 28 -7.46 0.01 12.74
C ALA A 28 -7.20 0.71 14.08
N LEU A 29 -6.52 1.85 14.09
CA LEU A 29 -6.28 2.65 15.29
C LEU A 29 -7.58 3.18 15.91
N LYS A 30 -8.51 3.69 15.09
CA LYS A 30 -9.84 4.13 15.55
C LYS A 30 -10.64 2.97 16.14
N ALA A 31 -10.60 1.81 15.51
CA ALA A 31 -11.27 0.61 16.01
C ALA A 31 -10.66 0.11 17.33
N ALA A 32 -9.33 0.16 17.45
CA ALA A 32 -8.59 -0.23 18.64
C ALA A 32 -8.90 0.69 19.83
N GLY A 33 -9.00 2.00 19.61
CA GLY A 33 -9.39 2.95 20.66
C GLY A 33 -10.84 2.74 21.15
N ARG A 34 -11.71 2.17 20.32
CA ARG A 34 -13.11 1.86 20.68
C ARG A 34 -13.29 0.48 21.31
N ASN A 35 -12.43 -0.47 20.97
CA ASN A 35 -12.50 -1.87 21.43
C ASN A 35 -11.08 -2.37 21.78
N PRO A 36 -10.49 -1.91 22.90
CA PRO A 36 -9.11 -2.25 23.26
C PRO A 36 -8.88 -3.76 23.47
N GLU A 37 -9.92 -4.51 23.83
CA GLU A 37 -9.89 -5.96 23.99
C GLU A 37 -9.68 -6.72 22.67
N LYS A 38 -9.92 -6.09 21.51
CA LYS A 38 -9.77 -6.70 20.17
C LYS A 38 -8.51 -6.25 19.42
N ILE A 39 -7.54 -5.62 20.10
CA ILE A 39 -6.33 -5.06 19.46
C ILE A 39 -5.55 -6.11 18.64
N ASN A 40 -5.44 -7.34 19.13
CA ASN A 40 -4.68 -8.39 18.44
C ASN A 40 -5.34 -8.80 17.11
N ASP A 41 -6.68 -8.93 17.10
CA ASP A 41 -7.43 -9.26 15.88
C ASP A 41 -7.38 -8.09 14.89
N LEU A 42 -7.53 -6.86 15.38
CA LEU A 42 -7.44 -5.65 14.56
C LEU A 42 -6.06 -5.47 13.94
N ARG A 43 -4.98 -5.77 14.68
CA ARG A 43 -3.61 -5.76 14.15
C ARG A 43 -3.44 -6.79 13.03
N THR A 44 -3.95 -8.00 13.23
CA THR A 44 -3.88 -9.07 12.22
C THR A 44 -4.59 -8.64 10.93
N MET A 45 -5.81 -8.11 11.03
CA MET A 45 -6.57 -7.63 9.89
C MET A 45 -5.92 -6.41 9.21
N MET A 46 -5.34 -5.50 10.00
CA MET A 46 -4.59 -4.34 9.49
C MET A 46 -3.38 -4.78 8.66
N VAL A 47 -2.56 -5.70 9.19
CA VAL A 47 -1.37 -6.21 8.49
C VAL A 47 -1.78 -6.93 7.21
N LEU A 48 -2.83 -7.76 7.24
CA LEU A 48 -3.37 -8.43 6.06
C LEU A 48 -3.82 -7.42 4.99
N GLY A 49 -4.58 -6.39 5.39
CA GLY A 49 -5.04 -5.34 4.48
C GLY A 49 -3.88 -4.56 3.84
N ILE A 50 -2.88 -4.17 4.62
CA ILE A 50 -1.68 -3.50 4.11
C ILE A 50 -0.89 -4.41 3.17
N SER A 51 -0.77 -5.71 3.50
CA SER A 51 -0.05 -6.67 2.66
C SER A 51 -0.65 -6.79 1.26
N PHE A 52 -1.98 -6.76 1.12
CA PHE A 52 -2.63 -6.76 -0.19
C PHE A 52 -2.39 -5.47 -0.97
N ILE A 53 -2.37 -4.33 -0.28
CA ILE A 53 -2.08 -3.03 -0.90
C ILE A 53 -0.65 -3.01 -1.44
N ASP A 54 0.31 -3.47 -0.64
CA ASP A 54 1.72 -3.53 -1.04
C ASP A 54 1.95 -4.55 -2.16
N ALA A 55 1.22 -5.66 -2.21
CA ALA A 55 1.31 -6.62 -3.30
C ALA A 55 0.97 -5.98 -4.66
N ILE A 56 -0.06 -5.13 -4.72
CA ILE A 56 -0.44 -4.41 -5.94
C ILE A 56 0.60 -3.33 -6.28
N ALA A 57 1.14 -2.64 -5.27
CA ALA A 57 2.19 -1.64 -5.46
C ALA A 57 3.46 -2.26 -6.08
N ILE A 58 3.85 -3.45 -5.61
CA ILE A 58 5.00 -4.20 -6.11
C ILE A 58 4.80 -4.59 -7.59
N ILE A 59 3.59 -4.97 -8.00
CA ILE A 59 3.29 -5.25 -9.42
C ILE A 59 3.54 -4.00 -10.28
N GLY A 60 3.10 -2.83 -9.84
CA GLY A 60 3.36 -1.56 -10.52
C GLY A 60 4.86 -1.21 -10.59
N PHE A 61 5.59 -1.46 -9.50
CA PHE A 61 7.05 -1.28 -9.44
C PHE A 61 7.79 -2.21 -10.41
N VAL A 62 7.41 -3.48 -10.46
CA VAL A 62 7.98 -4.45 -11.40
C VAL A 62 7.71 -4.03 -12.83
N ALA A 63 6.49 -3.62 -13.17
CA ALA A 63 6.15 -3.12 -14.50
C ALA A 63 6.99 -1.89 -14.90
N ALA A 64 7.22 -0.96 -13.97
CA ALA A 64 8.07 0.21 -14.20
C ALA A 64 9.53 -0.18 -14.52
N ILE A 65 10.11 -1.12 -13.76
CA ILE A 65 11.48 -1.59 -14.00
C ILE A 65 11.59 -2.38 -15.30
N VAL A 66 10.65 -3.30 -15.53
CA VAL A 66 10.62 -4.14 -16.73
C VAL A 66 10.53 -3.29 -17.99
N GLY A 67 9.67 -2.25 -18.00
CA GLY A 67 9.57 -1.31 -19.12
C GLY A 67 10.74 -0.34 -19.27
N LYS A 68 11.71 -0.32 -18.34
CA LYS A 68 12.95 0.47 -18.44
C LYS A 68 14.16 -0.36 -18.84
N VAL A 69 14.18 -1.65 -18.47
CA VAL A 69 15.33 -2.55 -18.67
C VAL A 69 15.22 -3.33 -19.98
N MET A 70 14.00 -3.62 -20.45
CA MET A 70 13.73 -4.23 -21.76
C MET A 70 13.41 -3.17 -22.81
#